data_AF-A0A9J6AU87-F1
#
_entry.id   AF-A0A9J6AU87-F1
#
_cell.length_a   1.000
_cell.length_b   1.000
_cell.length_c   1.000
_cell.angle_alpha   90.00
_cell.angle_beta   90.00
_cell.angle_gamma   90.00
#
_symmetry.space_group_name_H-M   'P 1'
#
loop_
_entity.id
_entity.type
_entity.pdbx_description
1 polymer ?
#
loop_
_entity_poly.entity_id
_entity_poly.type
_entity_poly.pdbx_seq_one_letter_code
_entity_poly.pdbx_strand_id
1 'polypeptide(L)'
;MKIVDSCDFGAEYGLDVLIDKSLVFISKYDRIEMHDLIEDMGKYIVKMQNDDGKPSRIWNVKDFEYVMMDNMEAMTVEAIRVVYDYESVKYY
;
A
#
# COMPACT_ATOMS: atom_id res chain seq x y z
N MET A 1 13.31 6.73 -14.76
CA MET A 1 13.25 5.36 -14.19
C MET A 1 11.86 4.83 -14.47
N LYS A 2 11.65 3.68 -15.16
CA LYS A 2 10.32 3.33 -15.72
C LYS A 2 9.19 3.30 -14.68
N ILE A 3 9.53 2.97 -13.44
CA ILE A 3 8.60 2.86 -12.31
C ILE A 3 7.93 4.18 -11.90
N VAL A 4 8.48 5.34 -12.28
CA VAL A 4 7.89 6.66 -11.97
C VAL A 4 7.39 7.39 -13.21
N ASP A 5 7.43 6.77 -14.39
CA ASP A 5 7.07 7.41 -15.66
C ASP A 5 5.58 7.82 -15.72
N SER A 6 4.72 7.15 -14.93
CA SER A 6 3.28 7.44 -14.83
C SER A 6 2.92 8.33 -13.64
N CYS A 7 3.90 8.83 -12.90
CA CYS A 7 3.67 9.63 -11.70
C CYS A 7 3.77 11.13 -11.98
N ASP A 8 3.22 11.94 -11.07
CA ASP A 8 3.30 13.40 -11.15
C ASP A 8 4.74 13.93 -11.00
N PHE A 9 4.92 15.19 -11.38
CA PHE A 9 6.22 15.86 -11.27
C PHE A 9 6.82 15.74 -9.87
N GLY A 10 8.07 15.27 -9.79
CA GLY A 10 8.82 15.12 -8.54
C GLY A 10 8.84 13.70 -7.95
N ALA A 11 8.17 12.73 -8.58
CA ALA A 11 8.20 11.34 -8.14
C ALA A 11 9.61 10.73 -8.12
N GLU A 12 10.45 11.06 -9.10
CA GLU A 12 11.86 10.62 -9.15
C GLU A 12 12.65 11.13 -7.94
N TYR A 13 12.55 12.43 -7.65
CA TYR A 13 13.20 13.02 -6.48
C TYR A 13 12.68 12.43 -5.16
N GLY A 14 11.36 12.26 -5.03
CA GLY A 14 10.77 11.64 -3.85
C GLY A 14 11.27 10.21 -3.64
N LEU A 15 11.39 9.44 -4.71
CA LEU A 15 11.92 8.09 -4.67
C LEU A 15 13.41 8.06 -4.29
N ASP A 16 14.23 8.94 -4.86
CA ASP A 16 15.66 9.05 -4.53
C ASP A 16 15.86 9.32 -3.04
N VAL A 17 15.07 10.24 -2.45
CA VAL A 17 15.13 10.53 -1.00
C VAL A 17 14.77 9.30 -0.15
N LEU A 18 13.83 8.47 -0.59
CA LEU A 18 13.46 7.25 0.13
C LEU A 18 14.56 6.17 0.03
N ILE A 19 15.22 6.07 -1.12
CA ILE A 19 16.37 5.17 -1.34
C ILE A 19 17.56 5.61 -0.47
N ASP A 20 17.89 6.90 -0.47
CA ASP A 20 18.99 7.46 0.35
C ASP A 20 18.77 7.21 1.85
N LYS A 21 17.51 7.18 2.28
CA LYS A 21 17.11 6.86 3.65
C LYS A 21 17.00 5.36 3.95
N SER A 22 17.30 4.51 2.98
CA SER A 22 17.15 3.05 3.08
C SER A 22 15.73 2.60 3.47
N LEU A 23 14.72 3.40 3.13
CA LEU A 23 13.32 3.08 3.39
C LEU A 23 12.74 2.18 2.30
N VAL A 24 13.27 2.29 1.09
CA VAL A 24 12.94 1.44 -0.05
C VAL A 24 14.20 1.13 -0.85
N PHE A 25 14.12 0.10 -1.68
CA PHE A 25 15.14 -0.22 -2.67
C PHE A 25 14.48 -0.66 -3.97
N ILE A 26 15.25 -0.63 -5.06
CA ILE A 26 14.78 -1.10 -6.36
C ILE A 26 15.38 -2.49 -6.58
N SER A 27 14.52 -3.48 -6.77
CA SER A 27 14.98 -4.84 -7.05
C SER A 27 15.45 -4.97 -8.50
N LYS A 28 16.13 -6.07 -8.80
CA LYS A 28 16.62 -6.40 -10.16
C LYS A 28 15.51 -6.48 -11.22
N TYR A 29 14.23 -6.48 -10.81
CA TYR A 29 13.06 -6.51 -11.68
C TYR A 29 12.42 -5.14 -11.86
N ASP A 30 13.11 -4.06 -11.50
CA ASP A 30 12.60 -2.67 -11.57
C ASP A 30 11.30 -2.53 -10.75
N ARG A 31 11.33 -3.02 -9.51
CA ARG A 31 10.22 -2.92 -8.55
C ARG A 31 10.69 -2.21 -7.29
N ILE A 32 9.85 -1.32 -6.78
CA ILE A 32 10.03 -0.71 -5.46
C ILE A 32 9.71 -1.78 -4.42
N GLU A 33 10.69 -2.08 -3.57
CA GLU A 33 10.58 -3.02 -2.47
C GLU A 33 10.99 -2.36 -1.16
N MET A 34 10.51 -2.90 -0.05
CA MET A 34 10.68 -2.38 1.30
C MET A 34 10.95 -3.56 2.23
N HIS A 35 11.73 -3.36 3.29
CA HIS A 35 11.88 -4.37 4.34
C HIS A 35 10.57 -4.56 5.12
N ASP A 36 10.21 -5.79 5.46
CA ASP A 36 8.96 -6.14 6.15
C ASP A 36 8.67 -5.26 7.37
N LEU A 37 9.68 -4.96 8.19
CA LEU A 37 9.52 -4.08 9.37
C LEU A 37 9.14 -2.64 9.01
N ILE A 38 9.71 -2.11 7.93
CA ILE A 38 9.39 -0.76 7.44
C ILE A 38 7.99 -0.79 6.82
N GLU A 39 7.62 -1.88 6.14
CA GLU A 39 6.28 -2.05 5.56
C GLU A 39 5.21 -2.08 6.65
N ASP A 40 5.44 -2.86 7.70
CA ASP A 40 4.54 -2.94 8.85
C ASP A 40 4.43 -1.60 9.59
N MET A 41 5.55 -0.89 9.76
CA MET A 41 5.55 0.45 10.34
C MET A 41 4.74 1.43 9.47
N GLY A 42 4.92 1.40 8.15
CA GLY A 42 4.19 2.26 7.21
C GLY A 42 2.68 2.00 7.25
N LYS A 43 2.26 0.72 7.23
CA LYS A 43 0.85 0.31 7.38
C LYS A 43 0.26 0.81 8.69
N TYR A 44 1.02 0.70 9.78
CA TYR A 44 0.58 1.16 11.10
C TYR A 44 0.37 2.69 11.13
N ILE A 45 1.29 3.47 10.57
CA ILE A 45 1.18 4.93 10.48
C ILE A 45 -0.08 5.34 9.70
N VAL A 46 -0.32 4.72 8.53
CA VAL A 46 -1.51 5.02 7.72
C VAL A 46 -2.81 4.76 8.50
N LYS A 47 -2.86 3.71 9.31
CA LYS A 47 -4.03 3.42 10.16
C LYS A 47 -4.22 4.45 11.27
N MET A 48 -3.14 5.02 11.81
CA MET A 48 -3.19 6.02 12.87
C MET A 48 -3.53 7.44 12.40
N GLN A 49 -3.32 7.74 11.12
CA GLN A 49 -3.52 9.10 10.59
C GLN A 49 -4.99 9.51 10.45
N ASN A 50 -5.91 8.55 10.54
CA ASN A 50 -7.34 8.80 10.40
C ASN A 50 -8.03 8.74 11.76
N ASP A 51 -8.65 9.87 12.15
CA ASP A 51 -9.30 10.06 13.45
C ASP A 51 -10.50 9.14 13.68
N ASP A 52 -11.13 8.69 12.61
CA ASP A 52 -12.25 7.76 12.58
C ASP A 52 -11.78 6.28 12.61
N GLY A 53 -10.47 6.04 12.66
CA GLY A 53 -9.86 4.69 12.70
C GLY A 53 -9.99 3.91 11.39
N LYS A 54 -10.50 4.56 10.33
CA LYS A 54 -10.71 3.96 9.02
C LYS A 54 -9.45 4.12 8.19
N PRO A 55 -8.87 3.07 7.61
CA PRO A 55 -7.63 3.22 6.84
C PRO A 55 -7.89 3.90 5.49
N SER A 56 -7.04 4.85 5.11
CA SER A 56 -7.08 5.44 3.76
C SER A 56 -6.57 4.48 2.68
N ARG A 57 -5.91 3.39 3.08
CA ARG A 57 -5.36 2.36 2.18
C ARG A 57 -5.65 0.96 2.68
N ILE A 58 -6.11 0.08 1.80
CA ILE A 58 -6.52 -1.28 2.12
C ILE A 58 -5.49 -2.28 1.59
N TRP A 59 -4.99 -3.17 2.46
CA TRP A 59 -3.87 -4.07 2.16
C TRP A 59 -4.23 -5.56 2.15
N ASN A 60 -5.42 -5.92 2.66
CA ASN A 60 -5.85 -7.31 2.78
C ASN A 60 -7.35 -7.46 2.50
N VAL A 61 -7.77 -8.70 2.26
CA VAL A 61 -9.15 -9.05 1.89
C VAL A 61 -10.14 -8.75 3.02
N LYS A 62 -9.76 -8.96 4.29
CA LYS A 62 -10.66 -8.72 5.44
C LYS A 62 -11.02 -7.25 5.56
N ASP A 63 -10.03 -6.37 5.44
CA ASP A 63 -10.24 -4.93 5.45
C ASP A 63 -11.06 -4.51 4.22
N PHE A 64 -10.83 -5.12 3.05
CA PHE A 64 -11.64 -4.86 1.86
C PHE A 64 -13.11 -5.28 2.03
N GLU A 65 -13.37 -6.47 2.55
CA GLU A 65 -14.72 -6.96 2.84
C GLU A 65 -15.44 -6.08 3.86
N TYR A 66 -14.74 -5.68 4.93
CA TYR A 66 -15.27 -4.76 5.93
C TYR A 66 -15.69 -3.42 5.30
N VAL A 67 -14.84 -2.83 4.46
CA VAL A 67 -15.15 -1.59 3.73
C VAL A 67 -16.31 -1.76 2.76
N MET A 68 -16.42 -2.92 2.08
CA MET A 68 -17.54 -3.19 1.18
C MET A 68 -18.88 -3.35 1.93
N MET A 69 -18.87 -3.89 3.14
CA MET A 69 -20.08 -4.10 3.94
C MET A 69 -20.62 -2.81 4.58
N ASP A 70 -19.77 -1.85 4.94
CA ASP A 70 -20.15 -0.67 5.74
C ASP A 70 -20.68 0.54 4.93
N ASN A 71 -21.14 0.35 3.68
CA ASN A 71 -21.47 1.42 2.71
C ASN A 71 -20.34 2.46 2.54
N MET A 72 -19.65 2.37 1.41
CA MET A 72 -18.45 3.14 1.01
C MET A 72 -18.58 4.69 1.09
N GLU A 73 -19.78 5.24 1.28
CA GLU A 73 -20.06 6.69 1.34
C GLU A 73 -19.35 7.42 2.49
N ALA A 74 -18.90 6.70 3.53
CA ALA A 74 -18.21 7.29 4.69
C ALA A 74 -16.70 7.01 4.74
N MET A 75 -16.08 6.57 3.63
CA MET A 75 -14.64 6.23 3.60
C MET A 75 -13.90 6.87 2.43
N THR A 76 -12.85 7.63 2.71
CA THR A 76 -11.91 8.17 1.71
C THR A 76 -10.78 7.16 1.45
N VAL A 77 -11.09 6.08 0.73
CA VAL A 77 -10.09 5.08 0.33
C VAL A 77 -9.33 5.60 -0.89
N GLU A 78 -8.02 5.79 -0.74
CA GLU A 78 -7.11 6.24 -1.80
C GLU A 78 -6.54 5.07 -2.61
N ALA A 79 -6.36 3.91 -1.98
CA ALA A 79 -5.72 2.76 -2.61
C ALA A 79 -6.21 1.42 -2.05
N ILE A 80 -6.33 0.42 -2.94
CA ILE A 80 -6.71 -0.95 -2.61
C ILE A 80 -5.69 -1.90 -3.24
N ARG A 81 -5.11 -2.78 -2.42
CA ARG A 81 -4.29 -3.91 -2.87
C ARG A 81 -4.97 -5.22 -2.49
N VAL A 82 -5.42 -5.96 -3.50
CA VAL A 82 -5.94 -7.32 -3.34
C VAL A 82 -4.88 -8.30 -3.85
N VAL A 83 -4.34 -9.11 -2.95
CA VAL A 83 -3.45 -10.22 -3.35
C VAL A 83 -4.30 -11.49 -3.34
N TYR A 84 -4.51 -12.06 -4.53
CA TYR A 84 -5.12 -13.38 -4.65
C TYR A 84 -4.09 -14.43 -4.25
N ASP A 85 -4.29 -15.05 -3.09
CA ASP A 85 -3.56 -16.26 -2.73
C ASP A 85 -4.24 -17.45 -3.42
N TYR A 86 -3.56 -18.06 -4.40
CA TYR A 86 -4.07 -19.24 -5.09
C TYR A 86 -4.30 -20.45 -4.15
N GLU A 87 -3.74 -20.46 -2.94
CA GLU A 87 -4.00 -21.52 -1.96
C GLU A 87 -5.35 -21.36 -1.24
N SER A 88 -5.95 -20.17 -1.22
CA SER A 88 -7.25 -19.93 -0.59
C SER A 88 -8.45 -20.47 -1.38
N VAL A 89 -8.23 -20.97 -2.61
CA VAL A 89 -9.28 -21.46 -3.53
C VAL A 89 -9.50 -22.99 -3.39
N LYS A 90 -8.80 -23.69 -2.51
CA LYS A 90 -8.96 -25.15 -2.35
C LYS A 90 -10.14 -25.61 -1.49
N TYR A 91 -10.97 -24.70 -0.99
CA TYR A 91 -12.14 -25.01 -0.17
C TYR A 91 -13.44 -24.46 -0.77
N TYR A 92 -13.70 -24.75 -2.06
CA TYR A 92 -15.04 -24.73 -2.65
C TYR A 92 -15.18 -25.87 -3.65
#